data_AF-A0A137R010-F1
#
_entry.id   AF-A0A137R010-F1
#
_cell.length_a   1.000
_cell.length_b   1.000
_cell.length_c   1.000
_cell.angle_alpha   90.00
_cell.angle_beta   90.00
_cell.angle_gamma   90.00
#
_symmetry.space_group_name_H-M   'P 1'
#
loop_
_entity.id
_entity.type
_entity.pdbx_description
1 polymer ?
#
loop_
_entity_poly.entity_id
_entity_poly.type
_entity_poly.pdbx_seq_one_letter_code
_entity_poly.pdbx_strand_id
1 'polypeptide(L)'
;MFLLRTALASPFALVNTRNVPVEPPEAPRGSPEFWFKLMISMGLVLAGGVFAGLTLGLMGLDELHLRVLSASSDDPKEKANARKVLNIMQKGRHWVLVVLLLGNVVVNESLPIFLDSALGGGVAAIVISTAAIVIFGVIPQAVSVRYGLSIGATCAPLVLGMMYLFAPIAWPIAKLLDWILGANEQHTYKKAELKSFLQFHRTGEEPLRDDEINILNGVLELNTKNVETIMTPLKDTVVLSADAILDHKAVDAILLSGYSRFPVHEPGNPMAFVGLLLVKKLLNYDPSKALPVSAFPLSILPEAYPSINCFQALDYLIVERRMRDASLDQERAPLLSSGPGISSNRYGATISESPTRMTSGSHQ
;
A
#
# COMPACT_ATOMS: atom_id res chain seq x y z
N MET A 1 33.53 -61.10 -4.68
CA MET A 1 33.13 -62.52 -4.66
C MET A 1 32.42 -62.77 -3.34
N PHE A 2 31.21 -63.35 -3.37
CA PHE A 2 30.27 -63.56 -2.26
C PHE A 2 29.45 -62.35 -1.77
N LEU A 3 28.35 -62.07 -2.47
CA LEU A 3 27.02 -61.75 -1.90
C LEU A 3 25.97 -61.93 -3.01
N LEU A 4 25.88 -63.14 -3.55
CA LEU A 4 24.83 -63.51 -4.50
C LEU A 4 24.45 -64.97 -4.25
N ARG A 5 23.46 -65.18 -3.37
CA ARG A 5 22.60 -66.38 -3.29
C ARG A 5 21.80 -66.28 -2.00
N THR A 6 20.54 -65.91 -2.13
CA THR A 6 19.35 -66.58 -1.56
C THR A 6 18.20 -65.59 -1.54
N ALA A 7 17.44 -65.51 -2.65
CA ALA A 7 16.07 -65.05 -2.62
C ALA A 7 15.22 -66.18 -3.21
N LEU A 8 14.45 -66.77 -2.30
CA LEU A 8 13.56 -67.92 -2.42
C LEU A 8 12.71 -67.91 -3.69
N ALA A 9 12.68 -69.08 -4.35
CA ALA A 9 11.61 -69.46 -5.25
C ALA A 9 10.36 -69.85 -4.43
N SER A 10 9.20 -69.32 -4.80
CA SER A 10 7.90 -69.92 -4.51
C SER A 10 6.83 -69.35 -5.47
N PRO A 11 5.73 -70.07 -5.73
CA PRO A 11 5.31 -70.40 -7.09
C PRO A 11 3.98 -69.74 -7.44
N PHE A 12 4.01 -68.74 -8.31
CA PHE A 12 2.80 -68.22 -8.97
C PHE A 12 3.07 -67.85 -10.44
N ALA A 13 3.98 -68.58 -11.08
CA ALA A 13 4.38 -68.42 -12.48
C ALA A 13 3.48 -69.22 -13.45
N LEU A 14 2.17 -69.25 -13.20
CA LEU A 14 1.19 -69.87 -14.10
C LEU A 14 -0.12 -69.05 -14.11
N VAL A 15 -0.01 -67.78 -14.48
CA VAL A 15 -1.16 -66.98 -14.95
C VAL A 15 -0.91 -66.64 -16.41
N ASN A 16 -1.44 -67.52 -17.25
CA ASN A 16 -2.04 -67.25 -18.56
C ASN A 16 -1.52 -66.00 -19.33
N THR A 17 -0.40 -66.14 -20.03
CA THR A 17 0.13 -65.16 -21.01
C THR A 17 -0.64 -65.17 -22.35
N ARG A 18 -1.95 -65.45 -22.33
CA ARG A 18 -2.82 -65.26 -23.50
C ARG A 18 -3.65 -64.01 -23.28
N ASN A 19 -3.32 -62.97 -24.06
CA ASN A 19 -3.99 -61.67 -24.18
C ASN A 19 -3.41 -60.53 -23.32
N VAL A 20 -2.08 -60.33 -23.38
CA VAL A 20 -1.56 -58.96 -23.28
C VAL A 20 -2.07 -58.22 -24.54
N PRO A 21 -2.81 -57.10 -24.43
CA PRO A 21 -3.08 -56.26 -25.58
C PRO A 21 -1.72 -55.88 -26.16
N VAL A 22 -1.46 -56.31 -27.39
CA VAL A 22 -0.28 -55.90 -28.14
C VAL A 22 -0.25 -54.38 -28.11
N GLU A 23 0.71 -53.78 -27.41
CA GLU A 23 0.96 -52.34 -27.50
C GLU A 23 1.07 -52.00 -28.99
N PRO A 24 0.36 -50.96 -29.47
CA PRO A 24 0.40 -50.61 -30.87
C PRO A 24 1.87 -50.42 -31.31
N PRO A 25 2.23 -50.91 -32.51
CA PRO A 25 3.62 -50.98 -32.94
C PRO A 25 4.29 -49.61 -32.82
N GLU A 26 5.51 -49.61 -32.28
CA GLU A 26 6.41 -48.45 -32.28
C GLU A 26 6.34 -47.79 -33.67
N ALA A 27 5.87 -46.54 -33.71
CA ALA A 27 5.71 -45.83 -34.97
C ALA A 27 7.07 -45.81 -35.67
N PRO A 28 7.18 -46.27 -36.94
CA PRO A 28 8.45 -46.30 -37.65
C PRO A 28 9.10 -44.93 -37.58
N ARG A 29 10.38 -44.88 -37.19
CA ARG A 29 11.16 -43.63 -37.12
C ARG A 29 11.14 -42.97 -38.50
N GLY A 30 10.47 -41.81 -38.61
CA GLY A 30 10.27 -41.10 -39.87
C GLY A 30 8.85 -41.17 -40.47
N SER A 31 7.91 -41.86 -39.84
CA SER A 31 6.49 -41.85 -40.23
C SER A 31 5.81 -40.50 -39.97
N PRO A 32 4.72 -40.16 -40.69
CA PRO A 32 3.95 -38.93 -40.43
C PRO A 32 3.45 -38.82 -38.99
N GLU A 33 3.12 -39.95 -38.36
CA GLU A 33 2.67 -40.01 -36.96
C GLU A 33 3.79 -39.65 -35.98
N PHE A 34 5.02 -40.08 -36.25
CA PHE A 34 6.18 -39.73 -35.44
C PHE A 34 6.44 -38.21 -35.45
N TRP A 35 6.39 -37.58 -36.63
CA TRP A 35 6.53 -36.12 -36.76
C TRP A 35 5.40 -35.36 -36.08
N PHE A 36 4.17 -35.86 -36.16
CA PHE A 36 3.02 -35.28 -35.46
C PHE A 36 3.18 -35.34 -33.93
N LYS A 37 3.59 -36.50 -33.39
CA LYS A 37 3.89 -36.65 -31.95
C LYS A 37 5.05 -35.76 -31.50
N LEU A 38 6.08 -35.59 -32.34
CA LEU A 38 7.20 -34.70 -32.06
C LEU A 38 6.77 -33.22 -32.04
N MET A 39 5.93 -32.80 -32.98
CA MET A 39 5.37 -31.44 -33.01
C MET A 39 4.49 -31.16 -31.78
N ILE A 40 3.65 -32.13 -31.38
CA ILE A 40 2.87 -32.04 -30.14
C ILE A 40 3.81 -31.91 -28.94
N SER A 41 4.83 -32.76 -28.85
CA SER A 41 5.81 -32.73 -27.75
C SER A 41 6.52 -31.38 -27.67
N MET A 42 6.92 -30.81 -28.80
CA MET A 42 7.49 -29.46 -28.85
C MET A 42 6.49 -28.39 -28.37
N GLY A 43 5.23 -28.49 -28.79
CA GLY A 43 4.15 -27.63 -28.32
C GLY A 43 3.95 -27.72 -26.81
N LEU A 44 4.00 -28.93 -26.23
CA LEU A 44 3.93 -29.15 -24.78
C LEU A 44 5.11 -28.50 -24.06
N VAL A 45 6.33 -28.63 -24.56
CA VAL A 45 7.52 -27.99 -23.94
C VAL A 45 7.36 -26.47 -23.89
N LEU A 46 6.90 -25.86 -24.98
CA LEU A 46 6.67 -24.42 -25.03
C LEU A 46 5.52 -24.00 -24.10
N ALA A 47 4.42 -24.75 -24.09
CA ALA A 47 3.30 -24.50 -23.19
C ALA A 47 3.71 -24.61 -21.71
N GLY A 48 4.52 -25.61 -21.36
CA GLY A 48 5.03 -25.82 -19.99
C GLY A 48 5.89 -24.65 -19.55
N GLY A 49 6.79 -24.17 -20.41
CA GLY A 49 7.59 -22.98 -20.15
C GLY A 49 6.76 -21.70 -20.02
N VAL A 50 5.69 -21.54 -20.81
CA VAL A 50 4.74 -20.41 -20.65
C VAL A 50 3.98 -20.52 -19.33
N PHE A 51 3.52 -21.70 -18.91
CA PHE A 51 2.83 -21.88 -17.62
C PHE A 51 3.74 -21.62 -16.42
N ALA A 52 4.95 -22.18 -16.44
CA ALA A 52 5.96 -21.91 -15.43
C ALA A 52 6.30 -20.41 -15.38
N GLY A 53 6.46 -19.80 -16.55
CA GLY A 53 6.72 -18.39 -16.74
C GLY A 53 5.61 -17.47 -16.24
N LEU A 54 4.35 -17.78 -16.56
CA LEU A 54 3.17 -17.05 -16.07
C LEU A 54 3.00 -17.20 -14.57
N THR A 55 3.31 -18.37 -14.00
CA THR A 55 3.26 -18.57 -12.55
C THR A 55 4.22 -17.62 -11.85
N LEU A 56 5.49 -17.62 -12.26
CA LEU A 56 6.50 -16.72 -11.68
C LEU A 56 6.21 -15.25 -12.00
N GLY A 57 5.85 -14.95 -13.25
CA GLY A 57 5.59 -13.61 -13.74
C GLY A 57 4.37 -12.97 -13.07
N LEU A 58 3.24 -13.67 -12.95
CA LEU A 58 2.04 -13.13 -12.31
C LEU A 58 2.15 -13.09 -10.78
N MET A 59 2.72 -14.13 -10.16
CA MET A 59 2.85 -14.16 -8.70
C MET A 59 3.92 -13.20 -8.18
N GLY A 60 4.90 -12.85 -9.01
CA GLY A 60 5.93 -11.87 -8.71
C GLY A 60 5.47 -10.41 -8.86
N LEU A 61 4.30 -10.14 -9.44
CA LEU A 61 3.76 -8.78 -9.51
C LEU A 61 3.21 -8.34 -8.15
N ASP A 62 3.60 -7.14 -7.73
CA ASP A 62 3.06 -6.50 -6.53
C ASP A 62 1.69 -5.89 -6.80
N GLU A 63 0.73 -6.11 -5.90
CA GLU A 63 -0.64 -5.63 -6.05
C GLU A 63 -0.71 -4.11 -5.98
N LEU A 64 0.09 -3.46 -5.11
CA LEU A 64 0.12 -2.00 -5.06
C LEU A 64 0.68 -1.42 -6.35
N HIS A 65 1.80 -1.95 -6.83
CA HIS A 65 2.37 -1.50 -8.09
C HIS A 65 1.36 -1.63 -9.24
N LEU A 66 0.63 -2.76 -9.31
CA LEU A 66 -0.45 -2.93 -10.29
C LEU A 66 -1.60 -1.93 -10.10
N ARG A 67 -1.99 -1.62 -8.86
CA ARG A 67 -3.03 -0.60 -8.58
C ARG A 67 -2.55 0.79 -9.02
N VAL A 68 -1.33 1.17 -8.67
CA VAL A 68 -0.72 2.45 -9.08
C VAL A 68 -0.67 2.55 -10.59
N LEU A 69 -0.18 1.51 -11.27
CA LEU A 69 -0.08 1.48 -12.73
C LEU A 69 -1.47 1.50 -13.40
N SER A 70 -2.46 0.84 -12.82
CA SER A 70 -3.84 0.88 -13.31
C SER A 70 -4.53 2.24 -13.12
N ALA A 71 -4.07 3.06 -12.19
CA ALA A 71 -4.64 4.37 -11.88
C ALA A 71 -3.91 5.51 -12.60
N SER A 72 -2.57 5.49 -12.54
CA SER A 72 -1.71 6.65 -12.79
C SER A 72 -0.67 6.44 -13.90
N SER A 73 -0.66 5.31 -14.60
CA SER A 73 0.24 5.11 -15.74
C SER A 73 -0.10 6.01 -16.92
N ASP A 74 0.94 6.59 -17.55
CA ASP A 74 0.81 7.42 -18.74
C ASP A 74 0.56 6.60 -20.01
N ASP A 75 1.10 5.37 -20.11
CA ASP A 75 0.81 4.47 -21.23
C ASP A 75 -0.58 3.84 -21.08
N PRO A 76 -1.53 4.09 -22.02
CA PRO A 76 -2.86 3.50 -21.99
C PRO A 76 -2.86 1.96 -22.11
N LYS A 77 -1.87 1.37 -22.79
CA LYS A 77 -1.76 -0.10 -22.93
C LYS A 77 -1.33 -0.71 -21.61
N GLU A 78 -0.34 -0.13 -20.96
CA GLU A 78 0.16 -0.58 -19.67
C GLU A 78 -0.92 -0.50 -18.58
N LYS A 79 -1.67 0.61 -18.56
CA LYS A 79 -2.84 0.81 -17.70
C LYS A 79 -3.92 -0.26 -17.91
N ALA A 80 -4.25 -0.58 -19.16
CA ALA A 80 -5.22 -1.62 -19.49
C ALA A 80 -4.72 -3.02 -19.11
N ASN A 81 -3.43 -3.30 -19.29
CA ASN A 81 -2.80 -4.56 -18.92
C ASN A 81 -2.80 -4.77 -17.41
N ALA A 82 -2.39 -3.75 -16.65
CA ALA A 82 -2.44 -3.76 -15.19
C ALA A 82 -3.85 -4.04 -14.67
N ARG A 83 -4.86 -3.40 -15.26
CA ARG A 83 -6.26 -3.61 -14.89
C ARG A 83 -6.75 -5.04 -15.14
N LYS A 84 -6.37 -5.65 -16.27
CA LYS A 84 -6.73 -7.04 -16.59
C LYS A 84 -6.11 -8.01 -15.59
N VAL A 85 -4.81 -7.87 -15.31
CA VAL A 85 -4.10 -8.74 -14.37
C VAL A 85 -4.65 -8.57 -12.95
N LEU A 86 -4.89 -7.32 -12.52
CA LEU A 86 -5.46 -7.01 -11.22
C LEU A 86 -6.84 -7.66 -11.05
N ASN A 87 -7.72 -7.57 -12.04
CA ASN A 87 -9.04 -8.20 -12.00
C ASN A 87 -8.97 -9.73 -11.82
N ILE A 88 -7.95 -10.38 -12.39
CA ILE A 88 -7.76 -11.83 -12.22
C ILE A 88 -7.23 -12.15 -10.82
N MET A 89 -6.23 -11.40 -10.35
CA MET A 89 -5.67 -11.58 -9.00
C MET A 89 -6.72 -11.35 -7.90
N GLN A 90 -7.62 -10.38 -8.09
CA GLN A 90 -8.70 -10.07 -7.15
C GLN A 90 -9.77 -11.17 -7.03
N LYS A 91 -9.91 -12.06 -8.02
CA LYS A 91 -10.80 -13.24 -7.91
C LYS A 91 -10.27 -14.27 -6.91
N GLY A 92 -8.98 -14.21 -6.59
CA GLY A 92 -8.33 -15.09 -5.62
C GLY A 92 -6.90 -15.40 -6.06
N ARG A 93 -5.91 -14.75 -5.43
CA ARG A 93 -4.49 -14.94 -5.75
C ARG A 93 -4.06 -16.40 -5.60
N HIS A 94 -4.47 -17.05 -4.51
CA HIS A 94 -4.21 -18.46 -4.27
C HIS A 94 -4.91 -19.36 -5.30
N TRP A 95 -6.11 -18.99 -5.77
CA TRP A 95 -6.79 -19.74 -6.81
C TRP A 95 -6.06 -19.69 -8.15
N VAL A 96 -5.59 -18.50 -8.56
CA VAL A 96 -4.79 -18.36 -9.78
C VAL A 96 -3.48 -19.13 -9.66
N LEU A 97 -2.80 -19.05 -8.51
CA LEU A 97 -1.59 -19.82 -8.22
C LEU A 97 -1.82 -21.32 -8.40
N VAL A 98 -2.86 -21.88 -7.78
CA VAL A 98 -3.16 -23.31 -7.86
C VAL A 98 -3.47 -23.74 -9.30
N VAL A 99 -4.25 -22.94 -10.04
CA VAL A 99 -4.61 -23.25 -11.44
C VAL A 99 -3.38 -23.28 -12.34
N LEU A 100 -2.47 -22.30 -12.20
CA LEU A 100 -1.25 -22.23 -13.00
C LEU A 100 -0.27 -23.36 -12.63
N LEU A 101 -0.16 -23.69 -11.35
CA LEU A 101 0.65 -24.84 -10.89
C LEU A 101 0.10 -26.16 -11.42
N LEU A 102 -1.21 -26.39 -11.35
CA LEU A 102 -1.84 -27.57 -11.92
C LEU A 102 -1.62 -27.66 -13.42
N GLY A 103 -1.76 -26.55 -14.16
CA GLY A 103 -1.46 -26.51 -15.59
C GLY A 103 0.00 -26.88 -15.89
N ASN A 104 0.94 -26.36 -15.11
CA ASN A 104 2.35 -26.69 -15.25
C ASN A 104 2.62 -28.19 -14.99
N VAL A 105 2.07 -28.75 -13.92
CA VAL A 105 2.19 -30.18 -13.61
C VAL A 105 1.59 -31.04 -14.73
N VAL A 106 0.39 -30.72 -15.19
CA VAL A 106 -0.27 -31.47 -16.28
C VAL A 106 0.60 -31.49 -17.53
N VAL A 107 1.18 -30.36 -17.94
CA VAL A 107 2.02 -30.31 -19.13
C VAL A 107 3.34 -31.07 -18.95
N ASN A 108 3.98 -30.93 -17.79
CA ASN A 108 5.27 -31.58 -17.51
C ASN A 108 5.13 -33.10 -17.37
N GLU A 109 4.01 -33.59 -16.84
CA GLU A 109 3.74 -35.04 -16.75
C GLU A 109 3.22 -35.62 -18.07
N SER A 110 2.51 -34.83 -18.89
CA SER A 110 2.03 -35.29 -20.20
C SER A 110 3.18 -35.49 -21.19
N LEU A 111 4.22 -34.66 -21.13
CA LEU A 111 5.32 -34.70 -22.11
C LEU A 111 6.10 -36.03 -22.13
N PRO A 112 6.57 -36.59 -20.99
CA PRO A 112 7.21 -37.90 -20.96
C PRO A 112 6.31 -39.01 -21.51
N ILE A 113 5.00 -38.97 -21.22
CA ILE A 113 4.03 -39.98 -21.69
C ILE A 113 3.90 -39.93 -23.22
N PHE A 114 3.80 -38.73 -23.79
CA PHE A 114 3.75 -38.56 -25.24
C PHE A 114 5.06 -38.99 -25.92
N LEU A 115 6.21 -38.65 -25.33
CA LEU A 115 7.52 -39.05 -25.84
C LEU A 115 7.77 -40.56 -25.74
N ASP A 116 7.31 -41.20 -24.67
CA ASP A 116 7.40 -42.65 -24.50
C ASP A 116 6.62 -43.37 -25.61
N SER A 117 5.39 -42.92 -25.85
CA SER A 117 4.55 -43.43 -26.95
C SER A 117 5.13 -43.20 -28.35
N ALA A 118 6.13 -42.31 -28.50
CA ALA A 118 6.76 -41.95 -29.77
C ALA A 118 8.13 -42.61 -29.97
N LEU A 119 8.90 -42.80 -28.89
CA LEU A 119 10.29 -43.26 -28.93
C LEU A 119 10.48 -44.70 -28.43
N GLY A 120 9.48 -45.29 -27.75
CA GLY A 120 9.48 -46.70 -27.33
C GLY A 120 10.49 -47.02 -26.23
N GLY A 121 10.65 -46.15 -25.24
CA GLY A 121 11.70 -46.32 -24.23
C GLY A 121 11.50 -45.42 -23.03
N GLY A 122 10.67 -45.85 -22.07
CA GLY A 122 10.21 -45.03 -20.94
C GLY A 122 11.30 -44.25 -20.21
N VAL A 123 12.45 -44.89 -19.94
CA VAL A 123 13.58 -44.19 -19.28
C VAL A 123 14.18 -43.12 -20.20
N ALA A 124 14.36 -43.42 -21.49
CA ALA A 124 14.86 -42.45 -22.45
C ALA A 124 13.86 -41.30 -22.66
N ALA A 125 12.55 -41.57 -22.66
CA ALA A 125 11.52 -40.56 -22.77
C ALA A 125 11.53 -39.59 -21.57
N ILE A 126 11.72 -40.08 -20.35
CA ILE A 126 11.86 -39.24 -19.15
C ILE A 126 13.12 -38.37 -19.22
N VAL A 127 14.26 -38.93 -19.62
CA VAL A 127 15.52 -38.17 -19.73
C VAL A 127 15.42 -37.10 -20.82
N ILE A 128 14.89 -37.46 -22.00
CA ILE A 128 14.74 -36.55 -23.14
C ILE A 128 13.72 -35.44 -22.83
N SER A 129 12.58 -35.78 -22.24
CA SER A 129 11.56 -34.79 -21.84
C SER A 129 12.10 -33.80 -20.82
N THR A 130 12.80 -34.29 -19.80
CA THR A 130 13.42 -33.44 -18.77
C THR A 130 14.46 -32.50 -19.40
N ALA A 131 15.34 -33.02 -20.25
CA ALA A 131 16.31 -32.19 -20.96
C ALA A 131 15.64 -31.15 -21.87
N ALA A 132 14.57 -31.53 -22.57
CA ALA A 132 13.82 -30.63 -23.44
C ALA A 132 13.13 -29.49 -22.67
N ILE A 133 12.50 -29.78 -21.52
CA ILE A 133 11.90 -28.76 -20.65
C ILE A 133 12.97 -27.78 -20.15
N VAL A 134 14.12 -28.27 -19.71
CA VAL A 134 15.20 -27.41 -19.20
C VAL A 134 15.81 -26.55 -20.30
N ILE A 135 16.06 -27.11 -21.50
CA ILE A 135 16.73 -26.37 -22.57
C ILE A 135 15.76 -25.40 -23.25
N PHE A 136 14.60 -25.90 -23.67
CA PHE A 136 13.66 -25.15 -24.50
C PHE A 136 12.53 -24.50 -23.71
N GLY A 137 12.16 -25.04 -22.54
CA GLY A 137 11.12 -24.45 -21.68
C GLY A 137 11.61 -23.25 -20.87
N VAL A 138 12.92 -23.17 -20.58
CA VAL A 138 13.49 -22.03 -19.84
C VAL A 138 13.42 -20.72 -20.63
N ILE A 139 13.52 -20.77 -21.96
CA ILE A 139 13.43 -19.57 -22.82
C ILE A 139 12.07 -18.87 -22.68
N PRO A 140 10.92 -19.51 -22.97
CA PRO A 140 9.60 -18.90 -22.78
C PRO A 140 9.31 -18.58 -21.32
N GLN A 141 9.85 -19.35 -20.36
CA GLN A 141 9.74 -19.02 -18.94
C GLN A 141 10.42 -17.69 -18.62
N ALA A 142 11.67 -17.49 -19.05
CA ALA A 142 12.42 -16.27 -18.81
C ALA A 142 11.77 -15.03 -19.48
N VAL A 143 11.25 -15.20 -20.69
CA VAL A 143 10.51 -14.15 -21.41
C VAL A 143 9.24 -13.78 -20.65
N SER A 144 8.48 -14.77 -20.18
CA SER A 144 7.26 -14.56 -19.40
C SER A 144 7.51 -13.88 -18.07
N VAL A 145 8.64 -14.15 -17.41
CA VAL A 145 9.03 -13.44 -16.18
C VAL A 145 9.40 -11.99 -16.49
N ARG A 146 10.22 -11.75 -17.52
CA ARG A 146 10.67 -10.40 -17.89
C ARG A 146 9.51 -9.48 -18.33
N TYR A 147 8.56 -10.02 -19.08
CA TYR A 147 7.39 -9.28 -19.58
C TYR A 147 6.11 -9.71 -18.88
N GLY A 148 6.19 -10.04 -17.58
CA GLY A 148 5.10 -10.62 -16.79
C GLY A 148 3.80 -9.84 -16.84
N LEU A 149 3.84 -8.51 -16.81
CA LEU A 149 2.66 -7.66 -16.92
C LEU A 149 1.96 -7.80 -18.30
N SER A 150 2.73 -7.66 -19.39
CA SER A 150 2.20 -7.66 -20.75
C SER A 150 1.72 -9.06 -21.17
N ILE A 151 2.54 -10.08 -20.90
CA ILE A 151 2.22 -11.48 -21.20
C ILE A 151 1.10 -11.96 -20.30
N GLY A 152 1.12 -11.63 -19.01
CA GLY A 152 0.04 -11.91 -18.08
C GLY A 152 -1.29 -11.29 -18.49
N ALA A 153 -1.29 -10.05 -18.98
CA ALA A 153 -2.49 -9.39 -19.48
C ALA A 153 -3.01 -9.96 -20.81
N THR A 154 -2.10 -10.44 -21.67
CA THR A 154 -2.45 -11.07 -22.95
C THR A 154 -3.00 -12.48 -22.73
N CYS A 155 -2.39 -13.24 -21.83
CA CYS A 155 -2.82 -14.57 -21.41
C CYS A 155 -3.97 -14.55 -20.39
N ALA A 156 -4.38 -13.37 -19.91
CA ALA A 156 -5.50 -13.18 -18.99
C ALA A 156 -6.76 -14.02 -19.32
N PRO A 157 -7.32 -13.98 -20.54
CA PRO A 157 -8.50 -14.79 -20.88
C PRO A 157 -8.21 -16.30 -20.83
N LEU A 158 -7.00 -16.73 -21.20
CA LEU A 158 -6.60 -18.14 -21.12
C LEU A 158 -6.54 -18.60 -19.66
N VAL A 159 -5.91 -17.81 -18.78
CA VAL A 159 -5.83 -18.09 -17.34
C VAL A 159 -7.24 -18.16 -16.74
N LEU A 160 -8.10 -17.20 -17.10
CA LEU A 160 -9.50 -17.17 -16.64
C LEU A 160 -10.28 -18.42 -17.11
N GLY A 161 -10.11 -18.82 -18.38
CA GLY A 161 -10.71 -20.05 -18.91
C GLY A 161 -10.25 -21.29 -18.14
N MET A 162 -8.95 -21.37 -17.84
CA MET A 162 -8.39 -22.46 -17.04
C MET A 162 -8.86 -22.43 -15.58
N MET A 163 -9.09 -21.25 -14.99
CA MET A 163 -9.64 -21.15 -13.65
C MET A 163 -11.01 -21.79 -13.57
N TYR A 164 -11.87 -21.57 -14.58
CA TYR A 164 -13.18 -22.21 -14.66
C TYR A 164 -13.08 -23.70 -15.00
N LEU A 165 -12.14 -24.10 -15.87
CA LEU A 165 -11.93 -25.50 -16.25
C LEU A 165 -11.45 -26.35 -15.05
N PHE A 166 -10.45 -25.86 -14.32
CA PHE A 166 -9.89 -26.55 -13.15
C PHE A 166 -10.60 -26.21 -11.84
N ALA A 167 -11.65 -25.38 -11.87
CA ALA A 167 -12.44 -24.99 -10.70
C ALA A 167 -12.80 -26.14 -9.74
N PRO A 168 -13.29 -27.33 -10.18
CA PRO A 168 -13.71 -28.37 -9.24
C PRO A 168 -12.57 -28.88 -8.34
N ILE A 169 -11.32 -28.81 -8.80
CA ILE A 169 -10.14 -29.28 -8.06
C ILE A 169 -9.38 -28.09 -7.47
N ALA A 170 -9.18 -27.03 -8.24
CA ALA A 170 -8.36 -25.88 -7.84
C ALA A 170 -9.02 -25.01 -6.77
N TRP A 171 -10.34 -24.83 -6.82
CA TRP A 171 -11.06 -24.00 -5.84
C TRP A 171 -10.99 -24.53 -4.39
N PRO A 172 -11.24 -25.83 -4.11
CA PRO A 172 -11.13 -26.33 -2.74
C PRO A 172 -9.69 -26.27 -2.20
N ILE A 173 -8.69 -26.54 -3.05
CA ILE A 173 -7.27 -26.44 -2.69
C ILE A 173 -6.91 -24.98 -2.38
N ALA A 174 -7.34 -24.04 -3.20
CA ALA A 174 -7.11 -22.62 -2.98
C ALA A 174 -7.74 -22.14 -1.67
N LYS A 175 -8.98 -22.56 -1.39
CA LYS A 175 -9.68 -22.21 -0.14
C LYS A 175 -9.02 -22.82 1.10
N LEU A 176 -8.48 -24.03 0.98
CA LEU A 176 -7.66 -24.63 2.03
C LEU A 176 -6.39 -23.80 2.27
N LEU A 177 -5.74 -23.35 1.20
CA LEU A 177 -4.55 -22.51 1.29
C LEU A 177 -4.88 -21.16 1.94
N ASP A 178 -5.99 -20.53 1.57
CA ASP A 178 -6.50 -19.30 2.21
C ASP A 178 -6.75 -19.51 3.72
N TRP A 179 -7.22 -20.69 4.12
CA TRP A 179 -7.48 -20.99 5.53
C TRP A 179 -6.19 -21.22 6.34
N ILE A 180 -5.18 -21.87 5.74
CA ILE A 180 -3.90 -22.16 6.41
C ILE A 180 -2.99 -20.93 6.48
N LEU A 181 -2.91 -20.16 5.39
CA LEU A 181 -2.03 -18.99 5.28
C LEU A 181 -2.68 -17.69 5.79
N GLY A 182 -4.00 -17.69 5.97
CA GLY A 182 -4.77 -16.50 6.33
C GLY A 182 -5.32 -15.80 5.09
N ALA A 183 -6.64 -15.63 5.05
CA ALA A 183 -7.31 -15.01 3.92
C ALA A 183 -7.04 -13.49 3.90
N ASN A 184 -6.34 -13.03 2.88
CA ASN A 184 -6.22 -11.62 2.50
C ASN A 184 -5.79 -10.71 3.65
N GLU A 185 -4.49 -10.69 3.96
CA GLU A 185 -3.91 -9.44 4.39
C GLU A 185 -4.10 -8.46 3.23
N GLN A 186 -5.16 -7.65 3.27
CA GLN A 186 -5.11 -6.33 2.66
C GLN A 186 -3.85 -5.71 3.24
N HIS A 187 -2.77 -5.72 2.45
CA HIS A 187 -1.52 -5.05 2.77
C HIS A 187 -1.86 -3.57 2.89
N THR A 188 -2.35 -3.17 4.06
CA THR A 188 -2.42 -1.78 4.48
C THR A 188 -0.96 -1.46 4.72
N TYR A 189 -0.31 -0.91 3.70
CA TYR A 189 1.11 -0.64 3.74
C TYR A 189 1.42 0.08 5.04
N LYS A 190 2.32 -0.51 5.83
CA LYS A 190 2.71 0.10 7.11
C LYS A 190 3.38 1.42 6.80
N LYS A 191 3.26 2.43 7.67
CA LYS A 191 3.92 3.74 7.49
C LYS A 191 5.40 3.64 7.11
N ALA A 192 6.09 2.59 7.59
CA ALA A 192 7.46 2.27 7.24
C ALA A 192 7.66 1.94 5.75
N GLU A 193 6.77 1.16 5.13
CA GLU A 193 6.86 0.80 3.72
C GLU A 193 6.59 1.99 2.81
N LEU A 194 5.65 2.87 3.18
CA LEU A 194 5.43 4.12 2.45
C LEU A 194 6.65 5.05 2.53
N LYS A 195 7.29 5.14 3.69
CA LYS A 195 8.55 5.86 3.88
C LYS A 195 9.67 5.28 3.01
N SER A 196 9.79 3.96 2.94
CA SER A 196 10.74 3.27 2.06
C SER A 196 10.42 3.51 0.58
N PHE A 197 9.14 3.47 0.18
CA PHE A 197 8.72 3.74 -1.19
C PHE A 197 9.10 5.16 -1.65
N LEU A 198 8.89 6.17 -0.80
CA LEU A 198 9.33 7.55 -1.07
C LEU A 198 10.85 7.67 -1.22
N GLN A 199 11.63 6.88 -0.46
CA GLN A 199 13.08 6.85 -0.60
C GLN A 199 13.54 6.21 -1.92
N PHE A 200 12.85 5.19 -2.42
CA PHE A 200 13.17 4.59 -3.73
C PHE A 200 12.91 5.53 -4.89
N HIS A 201 11.92 6.44 -4.76
CA HIS A 201 11.71 7.50 -5.73
C HIS A 201 12.89 8.48 -5.83
N ARG A 202 13.81 8.53 -4.86
CA ARG A 202 15.02 9.36 -4.94
C ARG A 202 15.96 8.95 -6.09
N THR A 203 15.88 7.70 -6.53
CA THR A 203 16.75 7.10 -7.57
C THR A 203 15.99 6.69 -8.84
N GLY A 204 14.71 7.05 -8.95
CA GLY A 204 13.86 6.70 -10.08
C GLY A 204 14.04 7.61 -11.30
N GLU A 205 13.27 7.34 -12.35
CA GLU A 205 13.27 8.12 -13.61
C GLU A 205 12.78 9.57 -13.40
N GLU A 206 11.86 9.78 -12.46
CA GLU A 206 11.43 11.10 -11.99
C GLU A 206 11.70 11.25 -10.48
N PRO A 207 12.90 11.72 -10.10
CA PRO A 207 13.27 11.81 -8.70
C PRO A 207 12.60 12.98 -8.00
N LEU A 208 11.98 12.70 -6.85
CA LEU A 208 11.54 13.74 -5.92
C LEU A 208 12.76 14.49 -5.36
N ARG A 209 12.63 15.80 -5.19
CA ARG A 209 13.70 16.61 -4.58
C ARG A 209 13.84 16.22 -3.11
N ASP A 210 15.07 16.33 -2.58
CA ASP A 210 15.35 16.02 -1.17
C ASP A 210 14.45 16.82 -0.20
N ASP A 211 14.13 18.07 -0.53
CA ASP A 211 13.21 18.90 0.25
C ASP A 211 11.78 18.33 0.28
N GLU A 212 11.30 17.80 -0.84
CA GLU A 212 9.94 17.23 -0.96
C GLU A 212 9.85 15.94 -0.14
N ILE A 213 10.87 15.09 -0.23
CA ILE A 213 10.97 13.86 0.56
C ILE A 213 11.00 14.20 2.06
N ASN A 214 11.76 15.22 2.47
CA ASN A 214 11.84 15.66 3.85
C ASN A 214 10.48 16.18 4.38
N ILE A 215 9.74 16.95 3.57
CA ILE A 215 8.39 17.42 3.93
C ILE A 215 7.43 16.24 4.08
N LEU A 216 7.41 15.32 3.11
CA LEU A 216 6.53 14.13 3.16
C LEU A 216 6.83 13.24 4.36
N ASN A 217 8.11 13.01 4.66
CA ASN A 217 8.54 12.29 5.85
C ASN A 217 8.09 13.00 7.14
N GLY A 218 8.25 14.33 7.20
CA GLY A 218 7.78 15.13 8.31
C GLY A 218 6.29 14.94 8.56
N VAL A 219 5.46 15.01 7.51
CA VAL A 219 4.00 14.84 7.60
C VAL A 219 3.62 13.43 8.08
N LEU A 220 4.27 12.38 7.57
CA LEU A 220 4.02 11.01 8.01
C LEU A 220 4.37 10.79 9.50
N GLU A 221 5.37 11.52 10.00
CA GLU A 221 5.83 11.47 11.40
C GLU A 221 4.96 12.31 12.36
N LEU A 222 4.24 13.33 11.89
CA LEU A 222 3.40 14.19 12.74
C LEU A 222 2.34 13.41 13.53
N ASN A 223 1.80 12.33 12.95
CA ASN A 223 0.78 11.50 13.60
C ASN A 223 1.37 10.57 14.67
N THR A 224 2.68 10.30 14.64
CA THR A 224 3.34 9.40 15.61
C THR A 224 4.17 10.14 16.66
N LYS A 225 4.59 11.36 16.38
CA LYS A 225 5.41 12.16 17.28
C LYS A 225 4.52 12.90 18.28
N ASN A 226 4.87 12.83 19.56
CA ASN A 226 4.19 13.57 20.61
C ASN A 226 4.69 15.01 20.68
N VAL A 227 3.82 15.93 21.11
CA VAL A 227 4.16 17.35 21.30
C VAL A 227 5.29 17.54 22.31
N GLU A 228 5.32 16.72 23.37
CA GLU A 228 6.37 16.78 24.39
C GLU A 228 7.80 16.67 23.83
N THR A 229 7.96 15.99 22.69
CA THR A 229 9.27 15.76 22.04
C THR A 229 9.74 16.97 21.24
N ILE A 230 8.84 17.89 20.89
CA ILE A 230 9.15 19.04 20.03
C ILE A 230 8.96 20.39 20.74
N MET A 231 8.29 20.43 21.89
CA MET A 231 8.03 21.66 22.62
C MET A 231 9.31 22.25 23.22
N THR A 232 9.36 23.58 23.36
CA THR A 232 10.41 24.26 24.11
C THR A 232 10.17 24.02 25.61
N PRO A 233 11.14 23.46 26.36
CA PRO A 233 11.01 23.28 27.80
C PRO A 233 10.75 24.61 28.51
N LEU A 234 9.91 24.60 29.56
CA LEU A 234 9.50 25.83 30.26
C LEU A 234 10.68 26.67 30.78
N LYS A 235 11.75 26.01 31.23
CA LYS A 235 13.00 26.66 31.69
C LYS A 235 13.70 27.51 30.61
N ASP A 236 13.46 27.20 29.34
CA ASP A 236 14.07 27.86 28.18
C ASP A 236 13.09 28.87 27.54
N THR A 237 11.95 29.13 28.20
CA THR A 237 10.95 30.11 27.74
C THR A 237 11.13 31.47 28.42
N VAL A 238 10.92 32.55 27.65
CA VAL A 238 10.90 33.91 28.18
C VAL A 238 9.47 34.24 28.60
N VAL A 239 9.24 34.32 29.91
CA VAL A 239 7.94 34.62 30.51
C VAL A 239 7.94 36.00 31.17
N LEU A 240 6.76 36.62 31.27
CA LEU A 240 6.57 37.92 31.93
C LEU A 240 5.66 37.77 33.14
N SER A 241 5.94 38.51 34.21
CA SER A 241 5.02 38.62 35.34
C SER A 241 3.93 39.66 35.05
N ALA A 242 2.70 39.46 35.52
CA ALA A 242 1.59 40.38 35.26
C ALA A 242 1.78 41.78 35.90
N ASP A 243 2.64 41.89 36.91
CA ASP A 243 3.07 43.13 37.57
C ASP A 243 4.36 43.73 36.99
N ALA A 244 4.98 43.07 35.99
CA ALA A 244 6.15 43.60 35.33
C ALA A 244 5.83 44.94 34.65
N ILE A 245 6.63 45.96 34.93
CA ILE A 245 6.45 47.31 34.39
C ILE A 245 7.06 47.38 33.01
N LEU A 246 6.25 47.76 32.01
CA LEU A 246 6.71 47.95 30.64
C LEU A 246 7.24 49.37 30.44
N ASP A 247 8.45 49.61 30.93
CA ASP A 247 9.23 50.83 30.68
C ASP A 247 10.03 50.72 29.37
N HIS A 248 10.75 51.79 28.99
CA HIS A 248 11.59 51.80 27.78
C HIS A 248 12.56 50.61 27.74
N LYS A 249 13.20 50.27 28.86
CA LYS A 249 14.17 49.17 28.93
C LYS A 249 13.50 47.80 28.74
N ALA A 250 12.36 47.58 29.38
CA ALA A 250 11.63 46.32 29.30
C ALA A 250 11.05 46.12 27.89
N VAL A 251 10.49 47.16 27.27
CA VAL A 251 9.98 47.10 25.90
C VAL A 251 11.12 46.84 24.92
N ASP A 252 12.26 47.54 25.06
CA ASP A 252 13.44 47.30 24.22
C ASP A 252 13.96 45.86 24.39
N ALA A 253 14.01 45.33 25.61
CA ALA A 253 14.41 43.95 25.88
C ALA A 253 13.47 42.93 25.22
N ILE A 254 12.16 43.18 25.27
CA ILE A 254 11.14 42.35 24.60
C ILE A 254 11.37 42.35 23.10
N LEU A 255 11.58 43.51 22.49
CA LEU A 255 11.81 43.64 21.05
C LEU A 255 13.12 42.98 20.60
N LEU A 256 14.19 43.16 21.37
CA LEU A 256 15.51 42.55 21.09
C LEU A 256 15.52 41.02 21.24
N SER A 257 14.60 40.46 22.03
CA SER A 257 14.49 39.00 22.18
C SER A 257 14.04 38.27 20.90
N GLY A 258 13.42 39.00 19.95
CA GLY A 258 12.94 38.44 18.67
C GLY A 258 11.68 37.58 18.75
N TYR A 259 11.14 37.32 19.95
CA TYR A 259 9.88 36.59 20.12
C TYR A 259 8.67 37.48 19.91
N SER A 260 7.59 36.94 19.33
CA SER A 260 6.34 37.68 19.10
C SER A 260 5.29 37.49 20.19
N ARG A 261 5.48 36.50 21.07
CA ARG A 261 4.47 35.95 21.99
C ARG A 261 5.12 35.61 23.33
N PHE A 262 4.63 36.22 24.40
CA PHE A 262 5.17 36.04 25.75
C PHE A 262 4.08 35.53 26.69
N PRO A 263 4.27 34.34 27.30
CA PRO A 263 3.38 33.88 28.36
C PRO A 263 3.47 34.82 29.57
N VAL A 264 2.31 35.15 30.14
CA VAL A 264 2.18 36.02 31.31
C VAL A 264 1.68 35.20 32.50
N HIS A 265 2.39 35.24 33.62
CA HIS A 265 2.02 34.56 34.85
C HIS A 265 1.57 35.52 35.95
N GLU A 266 0.88 35.00 36.97
CA GLU A 266 0.47 35.78 38.13
C GLU A 266 1.66 36.23 38.98
N PRO A 267 1.60 37.40 39.64
CA PRO A 267 2.66 37.87 40.52
C PRO A 267 2.90 36.87 41.66
N GLY A 268 4.15 36.44 41.83
CA GLY A 268 4.54 35.49 42.89
C GLY A 268 4.29 34.01 42.58
N ASN A 269 3.61 33.66 41.49
CA ASN A 269 3.44 32.27 41.06
C ASN A 269 3.84 32.06 39.58
N PRO A 270 5.07 31.60 39.30
CA PRO A 270 5.56 31.41 37.93
C PRO A 270 4.91 30.24 37.18
N MET A 271 4.08 29.42 37.86
CA MET A 271 3.37 28.29 37.24
C MET A 271 1.92 28.61 36.90
N ALA A 272 1.38 29.73 37.39
CA ALA A 272 0.02 30.17 37.13
C ALA A 272 -0.02 31.15 35.95
N PHE A 273 -0.25 30.63 34.73
CA PHE A 273 -0.35 31.45 33.53
C PHE A 273 -1.75 32.04 33.35
N VAL A 274 -1.82 33.35 33.15
CA VAL A 274 -3.08 34.10 32.94
C VAL A 274 -3.40 34.22 31.46
N GLY A 275 -2.38 34.30 30.61
CA GLY A 275 -2.55 34.45 29.18
C GLY A 275 -1.26 34.76 28.45
N LEU A 276 -1.39 35.30 27.24
CA LEU A 276 -0.29 35.55 26.34
C LEU A 276 -0.29 37.01 25.85
N LEU A 277 0.81 37.72 26.09
CA LEU A 277 1.05 39.07 25.58
C LEU A 277 1.63 38.98 24.17
N LEU A 278 0.98 39.64 23.21
CA LEU A 278 1.48 39.75 21.84
C LEU A 278 2.21 41.08 21.66
N VAL A 279 3.42 41.04 21.12
CA VAL A 279 4.24 42.24 20.86
C VAL A 279 3.50 43.27 20.01
N LYS A 280 2.66 42.82 19.06
CA LYS A 280 1.84 43.72 18.23
C LYS A 280 0.93 44.66 19.04
N LYS A 281 0.54 44.29 20.27
CA LYS A 281 -0.27 45.13 21.16
C LYS A 281 0.55 46.27 21.77
N LEU A 282 1.88 46.15 21.79
CA LEU A 282 2.80 47.17 22.28
C LEU A 282 3.21 48.18 21.20
N LEU A 283 2.83 47.99 19.93
CA LEU A 283 3.21 48.90 18.83
C LEU A 283 2.69 50.34 19.01
N ASN A 284 1.51 50.49 19.60
CA ASN A 284 0.89 51.80 19.86
C ASN A 284 1.04 52.26 21.31
N TYR A 285 1.83 51.54 22.11
CA TYR A 285 2.07 51.85 23.51
C TYR A 285 3.27 52.78 23.64
N ASP A 286 3.12 53.84 24.43
CA ASP A 286 4.22 54.74 24.80
C ASP A 286 4.89 54.22 26.09
N PRO A 287 6.15 53.73 26.03
CA PRO A 287 6.85 53.17 27.19
C PRO A 287 7.10 54.18 28.30
N SER A 288 6.93 55.49 28.04
CA SER A 288 7.03 56.55 29.05
C SER A 288 5.93 56.45 30.12
N LYS A 289 4.83 55.73 29.84
CA LYS A 289 3.71 55.54 30.78
C LYS A 289 3.96 54.47 31.84
N ALA A 290 4.97 53.61 31.67
CA ALA A 290 5.37 52.58 32.64
C ALA A 290 4.17 51.76 33.20
N LEU A 291 3.27 51.31 32.33
CA LEU A 291 2.12 50.49 32.72
C LEU A 291 2.53 49.04 32.99
N PRO A 292 1.87 48.34 33.93
CA PRO A 292 2.09 46.92 34.16
C PRO A 292 1.54 46.08 33.01
N VAL A 293 2.10 44.87 32.80
CA VAL A 293 1.65 43.92 31.76
C VAL A 293 0.15 43.60 31.87
N SER A 294 -0.38 43.52 33.09
CA SER A 294 -1.80 43.29 33.38
C SER A 294 -2.75 44.36 32.81
N ALA A 295 -2.26 45.57 32.50
CA ALA A 295 -3.07 46.63 31.88
C ALA A 295 -3.38 46.36 30.40
N PHE A 296 -2.69 45.42 29.77
CA PHE A 296 -2.87 45.09 28.36
C PHE A 296 -3.81 43.90 28.22
N PRO A 297 -4.68 43.90 27.19
CA PRO A 297 -5.54 42.75 26.94
C PRO A 297 -4.64 41.55 26.61
N LEU A 298 -4.74 40.48 27.38
CA LEU A 298 -4.02 39.24 27.11
C LEU A 298 -4.81 38.37 26.13
N SER A 299 -4.12 37.61 25.31
CA SER A 299 -4.75 36.57 24.48
C SER A 299 -4.80 35.25 25.25
N ILE A 300 -5.77 34.41 24.92
CA ILE A 300 -5.91 33.08 25.50
C ILE A 300 -4.63 32.29 25.24
N LEU A 301 -4.13 31.61 26.27
CA LEU A 301 -3.02 30.67 26.16
C LEU A 301 -3.61 29.31 25.74
N PRO A 302 -3.25 28.75 24.57
CA PRO A 302 -3.76 27.45 24.17
C PRO A 302 -3.11 26.35 25.01
N GLU A 303 -3.92 25.50 25.62
CA GLU A 303 -3.45 24.38 26.44
C GLU A 303 -3.71 23.04 25.75
N ALA A 304 -2.75 22.12 25.87
CA ALA A 304 -2.82 20.79 25.30
C ALA A 304 -2.05 19.80 26.19
N TYR A 305 -2.50 18.54 26.20
CA TYR A 305 -1.76 17.49 26.89
C TYR A 305 -0.45 17.19 26.16
N PRO A 306 0.67 16.95 26.86
CA PRO A 306 1.96 16.64 26.23
C PRO A 306 1.94 15.38 25.36
N SER A 307 1.02 14.46 25.66
CA SER A 307 0.82 13.18 25.00
C SER A 307 0.05 13.24 23.68
N ILE A 308 -0.54 14.39 23.31
CA ILE A 308 -1.18 14.50 22.00
C ILE A 308 -0.14 14.42 20.89
N ASN A 309 -0.54 13.90 19.74
CA ASN A 309 0.35 13.86 18.59
C ASN A 309 0.45 15.25 17.93
N CYS A 310 1.54 15.49 17.21
CA CYS A 310 1.80 16.78 16.56
C CYS A 310 0.74 17.12 15.50
N PHE A 311 0.08 16.12 14.90
CA PHE A 311 -1.02 16.35 13.96
C PHE A 311 -2.25 16.97 14.65
N GLN A 312 -2.64 16.45 15.81
CA GLN A 312 -3.73 16.99 16.63
C GLN A 312 -3.38 18.39 17.15
N ALA A 313 -2.13 18.61 17.55
CA ALA A 313 -1.67 19.93 17.98
C ALA A 313 -1.73 20.95 16.83
N LEU A 314 -1.35 20.55 15.62
CA LEU A 314 -1.44 21.39 14.43
C LEU A 314 -2.89 21.73 14.11
N ASP A 315 -3.80 20.75 14.14
CA ASP A 315 -5.23 20.97 13.89
C ASP A 315 -5.83 21.94 14.92
N TYR A 316 -5.50 21.76 16.21
CA TYR A 316 -5.90 22.66 17.27
C TYR A 316 -5.47 24.12 17.01
N LEU A 317 -4.20 24.33 16.61
CA LEU A 317 -3.67 25.66 16.29
C LEU A 317 -4.33 26.29 15.04
N ILE A 318 -4.65 25.47 14.03
CA ILE A 318 -5.32 25.92 12.81
C ILE A 318 -6.76 26.35 13.12
N VAL A 319 -7.49 25.55 13.88
CA VAL A 319 -8.87 25.84 14.28
C VAL A 319 -8.92 27.12 15.11
N GLU A 320 -8.00 27.29 16.07
CA GLU A 320 -7.92 28.50 16.89
C GLU A 320 -7.68 29.75 16.02
N ARG A 321 -6.80 29.65 15.01
CA ARG A 321 -6.57 30.76 14.07
C ARG A 321 -7.84 31.11 13.30
N ARG A 322 -8.57 30.11 12.80
CA ARG A 322 -9.81 30.31 12.05
C ARG A 322 -10.91 30.96 12.91
N MET A 323 -11.05 30.55 14.17
CA MET A 323 -12.01 31.15 15.11
C MET A 323 -11.65 32.62 15.42
N ARG A 324 -10.36 32.93 15.58
CA ARG A 324 -9.90 34.32 15.76
C ARG A 324 -10.23 35.18 14.55
N ASP A 325 -9.92 34.72 13.35
CA ASP A 325 -10.18 35.49 12.12
C ASP A 325 -11.70 35.74 11.94
N ALA A 326 -12.54 34.74 12.23
CA ALA A 326 -14.00 34.90 12.22
C ALA A 326 -14.51 35.91 13.26
N SER A 327 -13.94 35.92 14.48
CA SER A 327 -14.31 36.90 15.51
C SER A 327 -13.95 38.35 15.12
N LEU A 328 -12.82 38.53 14.43
CA LEU A 328 -12.37 39.84 13.94
C LEU A 328 -13.23 40.36 12.78
N ASP A 329 -13.72 39.47 11.92
CA ASP A 329 -14.66 39.83 10.85
C ASP A 329 -16.03 40.25 11.39
N GLN A 330 -16.52 39.57 12.46
CA GLN A 330 -17.75 39.94 13.16
C GLN A 330 -17.63 41.33 13.83
N GLU A 331 -16.47 41.66 14.39
CA GLU A 331 -16.20 42.95 15.06
C GLU A 331 -15.98 44.10 14.06
N ARG A 332 -15.59 43.80 12.81
CA ARG A 332 -15.50 44.76 11.70
C ARG A 332 -16.83 45.03 10.99
N ALA A 333 -17.82 44.15 11.12
CA ALA A 333 -19.14 44.28 10.50
C ALA A 333 -19.92 45.56 10.87
N PRO A 334 -19.85 46.14 12.09
CA PRO A 334 -20.60 47.34 12.43
C PRO A 334 -19.98 48.63 11.87
N LEU A 335 -18.72 48.62 11.43
CA LEU A 335 -18.02 49.82 10.91
C LEU A 335 -18.25 50.06 9.41
N LEU A 336 -18.84 49.10 8.70
CA LEU A 336 -19.18 49.21 7.27
C LEU A 336 -20.66 49.54 7.03
N SER A 337 -21.50 49.60 8.08
CA SER A 337 -22.93 49.90 7.94
C SER A 337 -23.28 51.40 8.02
N SER A 338 -22.30 52.30 8.04
CA SER A 338 -22.51 53.76 7.97
C SER A 338 -22.17 54.39 6.61
N GLY A 339 -22.19 53.59 5.53
CA GLY A 339 -22.17 54.09 4.14
C GLY A 339 -23.52 53.84 3.46
N PRO A 340 -23.99 54.73 2.56
CA PRO A 340 -25.32 54.62 1.97
C PRO A 340 -25.41 53.34 1.13
N GLY A 341 -26.55 52.65 1.28
CA GLY A 341 -26.73 51.25 0.95
C GLY A 341 -26.36 50.85 -0.47
N ILE A 342 -25.65 49.73 -0.57
CA ILE A 342 -25.58 48.92 -1.77
C ILE A 342 -25.82 47.47 -1.34
N SER A 343 -26.94 46.92 -1.81
CA SER A 343 -27.29 45.51 -1.68
C SER A 343 -26.21 44.64 -2.30
N SER A 344 -25.68 43.66 -1.58
CA SER A 344 -25.12 42.48 -2.25
C SER A 344 -25.39 41.21 -1.46
N ASN A 345 -26.14 40.36 -2.14
CA ASN A 345 -26.51 39.00 -1.82
C ASN A 345 -25.27 38.10 -2.01
N ARG A 346 -24.75 37.47 -0.94
CA ARG A 346 -24.03 36.19 -1.04
C ARG A 346 -23.68 35.56 0.31
N TYR A 347 -23.87 34.24 0.36
CA TYR A 347 -23.47 33.24 1.38
C TYR A 347 -24.36 33.09 2.62
N GLY A 348 -25.47 32.39 2.44
CA GLY A 348 -26.04 31.54 3.50
C GLY A 348 -25.44 30.14 3.39
N ALA A 349 -24.66 29.73 4.38
CA ALA A 349 -24.26 28.34 4.58
C ALA A 349 -25.07 27.80 5.78
N THR A 350 -26.10 27.03 5.45
CA THR A 350 -27.00 26.35 6.38
C THR A 350 -26.25 25.23 7.10
N ILE A 351 -26.15 25.30 8.42
CA ILE A 351 -25.67 24.20 9.26
C ILE A 351 -26.83 23.22 9.45
N SER A 352 -26.65 22.00 8.97
CA SER A 352 -27.58 20.87 9.15
C SER A 352 -27.47 20.32 10.57
N GLU A 353 -28.41 20.67 11.44
CA GLU A 353 -28.62 19.94 12.70
C GLU A 353 -29.19 18.54 12.42
N SER A 354 -28.60 17.54 13.05
CA SER A 354 -29.15 16.17 13.10
C SER A 354 -29.98 16.01 14.37
N PRO A 355 -31.23 15.49 14.32
CA PRO A 355 -31.90 15.01 15.52
C PRO A 355 -32.22 13.52 15.41
N THR A 356 -31.77 12.73 16.38
CA THR A 356 -32.50 11.50 16.73
C THR A 356 -32.35 11.18 18.21
N ARG A 357 -33.27 11.74 18.99
CA ARG A 357 -33.61 11.27 20.34
C ARG A 357 -34.99 10.61 20.19
N MET A 358 -35.05 9.29 20.21
CA MET A 358 -36.31 8.55 20.32
C MET A 358 -36.59 8.30 21.80
N THR A 359 -37.68 8.88 22.29
CA THR A 359 -38.37 8.44 23.51
C THR A 359 -39.79 8.02 23.14
N SER A 360 -40.11 6.76 23.45
CA SER A 360 -41.37 6.25 24.01
C SER A 360 -42.71 6.65 23.38
N GLY A 361 -43.45 5.64 22.90
CA GLY A 361 -44.90 5.68 22.68
C GLY A 361 -45.52 4.28 22.76
N SER A 362 -46.33 4.06 23.79
CA SER A 362 -47.10 2.88 24.16
C SER A 362 -48.42 2.71 23.39
N HIS A 363 -49.04 1.52 23.53
CA HIS A 363 -50.36 1.06 23.03
C HIS A 363 -50.35 0.62 21.55
N GLN A 364 -50.74 -0.60 21.16
CA GLN A 364 -51.70 -1.58 21.69
C GLN A 364 -51.23 -3.01 21.42
#